data_AF-A0A356VY16-F1
#
_entry.id   AF-A0A356VY16-F1
#
_cell.length_a   1.000
_cell.length_b   1.000
_cell.length_c   1.000
_cell.angle_alpha   90.00
_cell.angle_beta   90.00
_cell.angle_gamma   90.00
#
_symmetry.space_group_name_H-M   'P 1'
#
loop_
_entity.id
_entity.type
_entity.pdbx_description
1 polymer ?
#
loop_
_entity_poly.entity_id
_entity_poly.type
_entity_poly.pdbx_seq_one_letter_code
_entity_poly.pdbx_strand_id
1 'polypeptide(L)'
;MKELQGIGASEGIAIGRLGWMESGEDTVEKKGITDVAGELSRLDAAREETIRQLQSIYVDALKKLPEKDSMIFQIHIMMMQDEDFTEAMRQAVRTEKVCAEYAVWEAGRTFSERFAKMDNEYMRGRAQDVVDISRRLIRVLQRKEEKSDFSSAEPRIVAADNLTPSETVQMDKSAVLAFVTRQGSRTAHAAILARTLGIPAVVGLGAGLDALREGAALIVDGSTGRVLVNPDGKTVAVYREKQREEREHRKKLLKLLHAPAVSRAGVRIRVYANIAHPNDVESALENGAEGIGLFRSEFLYMGRDSLPTEEEQFQAYKQVLQKMGKKPVIVRTFDIGADKEVPYLHLPKEANPALGYRAIRICLDRKELFRTQLRALLRASAFGNLQIMFPMIVSPDEVKAAKAVLEDVKSALS
;
A
#
# COMPACT_ATOMS: atom_id res chain seq x y z
N MET A 1 -29.70 0.38 21.52
CA MET A 1 -28.70 -0.22 20.60
C MET A 1 -28.97 0.32 19.21
N LYS A 2 -27.96 0.90 18.56
CA LYS A 2 -28.04 1.39 17.17
C LYS A 2 -27.04 0.61 16.32
N GLU A 3 -27.41 0.28 15.09
CA GLU A 3 -26.54 -0.38 14.12
C GLU A 3 -26.19 0.61 13.01
N LEU A 4 -24.90 0.67 12.68
CA LEU A 4 -24.36 1.44 11.57
C LEU A 4 -23.71 0.47 10.59
N GLN A 5 -23.92 0.71 9.30
CA GLN A 5 -23.35 -0.08 8.22
C GLN A 5 -22.34 0.77 7.46
N GLY A 6 -21.13 0.26 7.35
CA GLY A 6 -20.08 0.78 6.49
C GLY A 6 -19.51 -0.33 5.61
N ILE A 7 -18.25 -0.17 5.23
CA ILE A 7 -17.52 -1.09 4.37
C ILE A 7 -16.45 -1.80 5.21
N GLY A 8 -16.51 -3.13 5.26
CA GLY A 8 -15.50 -3.95 5.90
C GLY A 8 -14.15 -3.84 5.18
N ALA A 9 -13.17 -3.22 5.85
CA ALA A 9 -11.86 -2.90 5.29
C ALA A 9 -10.78 -3.88 5.76
N SER A 10 -10.84 -4.29 7.03
CA SER A 10 -9.93 -5.26 7.64
C SER A 10 -10.73 -6.19 8.56
N GLU A 11 -10.52 -7.49 8.43
CA GLU A 11 -11.30 -8.54 9.11
C GLU A 11 -11.05 -8.56 10.62
N GLY A 12 -12.01 -9.15 11.34
CA GLY A 12 -11.95 -9.38 12.79
C GLY A 12 -13.01 -8.61 13.57
N ILE A 13 -13.17 -9.01 14.83
CA ILE A 13 -14.14 -8.41 15.76
C ILE A 13 -13.39 -7.70 16.90
N ALA A 14 -13.73 -6.44 17.11
CA ALA A 14 -13.29 -5.63 18.24
C ALA A 14 -14.46 -5.21 19.11
N ILE A 15 -14.25 -5.21 20.43
CA ILE A 15 -15.22 -4.76 21.42
C ILE A 15 -14.49 -3.82 22.37
N GLY A 16 -14.95 -2.58 22.47
CA GLY A 16 -14.23 -1.56 23.22
C GLY A 16 -15.00 -0.26 23.35
N ARG A 17 -14.37 0.73 23.97
CA ARG A 17 -14.90 2.10 24.05
C ARG A 17 -14.38 2.92 22.89
N LEU A 18 -15.21 3.83 22.40
CA LEU A 18 -14.82 4.79 21.38
C LEU A 18 -13.85 5.84 21.95
N GLY A 19 -12.80 6.15 21.20
CA GLY A 19 -12.02 7.38 21.30
C GLY A 19 -12.00 8.10 19.96
N TRP A 20 -12.30 9.39 19.96
CA TRP A 20 -12.16 10.24 18.78
C TRP A 20 -10.71 10.61 18.56
N MET A 21 -10.25 10.45 17.33
CA MET A 21 -9.02 11.05 16.87
C MET A 21 -9.32 12.49 16.47
N GLU A 22 -8.71 13.46 17.16
CA GLU A 22 -8.79 14.85 16.74
C GLU A 22 -8.16 14.99 15.35
N SER A 23 -9.01 15.27 14.36
CA SER A 23 -8.57 15.79 13.08
C SER A 23 -8.27 17.26 13.32
N GLY A 24 -7.02 17.70 13.15
CA GLY A 24 -6.68 19.13 13.29
C GLY A 24 -7.60 19.98 12.40
N GLU A 25 -8.02 21.15 12.88
CA GLU A 25 -8.97 22.01 12.17
C GLU A 25 -8.57 22.24 10.70
N ASP A 26 -9.54 22.06 9.80
CA ASP A 26 -9.36 22.19 8.35
C ASP A 26 -9.19 23.64 7.87
N THR A 27 -9.31 24.61 8.76
CA THR A 27 -9.22 26.03 8.43
C THR A 27 -8.12 26.70 9.23
N VAL A 28 -7.15 27.27 8.53
CA VAL A 28 -6.14 28.13 9.13
C VAL A 28 -6.56 29.58 9.02
N GLU A 29 -6.51 30.32 10.12
CA GLU A 29 -6.81 31.76 10.15
C GLU A 29 -5.79 32.55 9.31
N LYS A 30 -6.27 33.35 8.34
CA LYS A 30 -5.43 34.24 7.53
C LYS A 30 -4.95 35.43 8.37
N LYS A 31 -3.69 35.39 8.83
CA LYS A 31 -3.07 36.50 9.57
C LYS A 31 -2.09 37.25 8.69
N GLY A 32 -2.17 38.58 8.72
CA GLY A 32 -1.17 39.43 8.08
C GLY A 32 0.13 39.43 8.88
N ILE A 33 1.26 39.52 8.17
CA ILE A 33 2.60 39.61 8.76
C ILE A 33 3.31 40.90 8.35
N THR A 34 4.24 41.33 9.19
CA THR A 34 5.12 42.48 8.91
C THR A 34 6.55 42.04 8.60
N ASP A 35 7.01 40.93 9.18
CA ASP A 35 8.36 40.38 8.98
C ASP A 35 8.33 39.19 8.00
N VAL A 36 8.46 39.50 6.71
CA VAL A 36 8.50 38.49 5.64
C VAL A 36 9.73 37.58 5.76
N ALA A 37 10.89 38.12 6.14
CA ALA A 37 12.13 37.37 6.19
C ALA A 37 12.11 36.35 7.34
N GLY A 38 11.67 36.77 8.53
CA GLY A 38 11.48 35.88 9.67
C GLY A 38 10.44 34.79 9.40
N GLU A 39 9.35 35.12 8.71
CA GLU A 39 8.32 34.14 8.39
C GLU A 39 8.77 33.09 7.37
N LEU A 40 9.54 33.49 6.34
CA LEU A 40 10.16 32.56 5.40
C LEU A 40 11.15 31.62 6.10
N SER A 41 11.96 32.15 7.03
CA SER A 41 12.87 31.32 7.82
C SER A 41 12.11 30.32 8.71
N ARG A 42 10.99 30.74 9.31
CA ARG A 42 10.09 29.89 10.10
C ARG A 42 9.49 28.77 9.26
N LEU A 43 9.04 29.08 8.04
CA LEU A 43 8.53 28.11 7.08
C LEU A 43 9.59 27.07 6.68
N ASP A 44 10.79 27.53 6.31
CA ASP A 44 11.88 26.64 5.88
C ASP A 44 12.31 25.69 7.02
N ALA A 45 12.45 26.21 8.24
CA ALA A 45 12.80 25.39 9.40
C ALA A 45 11.72 24.33 9.72
N ALA A 46 10.44 24.70 9.63
CA ALA A 46 9.33 23.78 9.85
C ALA A 46 9.24 22.70 8.75
N ARG A 47 9.58 23.05 7.50
CA ARG A 47 9.66 22.11 6.39
C ARG A 47 10.78 21.10 6.59
N GLU A 48 11.98 21.53 6.97
CA GLU A 48 13.08 20.62 7.28
C GLU A 48 12.74 19.67 8.43
N GLU A 49 12.09 20.18 9.48
CA GLU A 49 11.63 19.36 10.59
C GLU A 49 10.57 18.35 10.16
N THR A 50 9.64 18.76 9.29
CA THR A 50 8.62 17.85 8.72
C THR A 50 9.28 16.73 7.91
N ILE A 51 10.31 17.03 7.11
CA ILE A 51 11.07 16.03 6.36
C ILE A 51 11.77 15.04 7.31
N ARG A 52 12.42 15.53 8.38
CA ARG A 52 13.05 14.68 9.39
C ARG A 52 12.04 13.74 10.07
N GLN A 53 10.86 14.26 10.42
CA GLN A 53 9.79 13.43 10.99
C GLN A 53 9.31 12.35 10.01
N LEU A 54 9.06 12.70 8.75
CA LEU A 54 8.66 11.74 7.72
C LEU A 54 9.73 10.67 7.47
N GLN A 55 11.02 11.02 7.52
CA GLN A 55 12.12 10.05 7.44
C GLN A 55 12.10 9.08 8.63
N SER A 56 11.86 9.57 9.84
CA SER A 56 11.73 8.72 11.03
C SER A 56 10.55 7.75 10.89
N ILE A 57 9.39 8.25 10.47
CA ILE A 57 8.19 7.45 10.23
C ILE A 57 8.45 6.38 9.16
N TYR A 58 9.15 6.73 8.08
CA TYR A 58 9.53 5.77 7.04
C TYR A 58 10.39 4.63 7.60
N VAL A 59 11.41 4.95 8.40
CA VAL A 59 12.28 3.94 9.05
C VAL A 59 11.48 3.04 9.99
N ASP A 60 10.54 3.60 10.75
CA ASP A 60 9.68 2.80 11.64
C ASP A 60 8.63 1.98 10.88
N ALA A 61 8.12 2.50 9.77
CA ALA A 61 7.21 1.79 8.86
C ALA A 61 7.88 0.52 8.30
N LEU A 62 9.15 0.63 7.87
CA LEU A 62 9.92 -0.51 7.34
C LEU A 62 10.08 -1.67 8.34
N LYS A 63 9.99 -1.41 9.65
CA LYS A 63 10.02 -2.45 10.70
C LYS A 63 8.69 -3.18 10.85
N LYS A 64 7.57 -2.54 10.47
CA LYS A 64 6.20 -2.99 10.78
C LYS A 64 5.42 -3.42 9.54
N LEU A 65 5.85 -2.99 8.36
CA LEU A 65 5.12 -3.10 7.10
C LEU A 65 6.06 -3.60 5.99
N PRO A 66 5.52 -4.27 4.96
CA PRO A 66 6.25 -4.52 3.72
C PRO A 66 6.80 -3.22 3.12
N GLU A 67 7.96 -3.29 2.47
CA GLU A 67 8.63 -2.13 1.87
C GLU A 67 7.68 -1.33 0.96
N LYS A 68 6.90 -2.03 0.12
CA LYS A 68 5.91 -1.43 -0.78
C LYS A 68 4.91 -0.51 -0.06
N ASP A 69 4.44 -0.91 1.12
CA ASP A 69 3.47 -0.12 1.89
C ASP A 69 4.15 1.06 2.61
N SER A 70 5.45 0.95 2.89
CA SER A 70 6.27 2.03 3.47
C SER A 70 6.67 3.11 2.46
N MET A 71 6.73 2.78 1.16
CA MET A 71 7.12 3.72 0.09
C MET A 71 6.24 4.98 0.01
N ILE A 72 5.03 4.95 0.56
CA ILE A 72 4.16 6.12 0.65
C ILE A 72 4.84 7.31 1.36
N PHE A 73 5.64 7.03 2.39
CA PHE A 73 6.35 8.07 3.13
C PHE A 73 7.50 8.68 2.34
N GLN A 74 8.16 7.91 1.46
CA GLN A 74 9.14 8.48 0.54
C GLN A 74 8.49 9.47 -0.42
N ILE A 75 7.28 9.17 -0.89
CA ILE A 75 6.55 10.07 -1.77
C ILE A 75 6.16 11.35 -1.03
N HIS A 76 5.74 11.24 0.23
CA HIS A 76 5.48 12.41 1.08
C HIS A 76 6.75 13.27 1.25
N ILE A 77 7.92 12.65 1.43
CA ILE A 77 9.20 13.36 1.50
C ILE A 77 9.50 14.07 0.18
N MET A 78 9.35 13.38 -0.95
CA MET A 78 9.57 13.95 -2.29
C MET A 78 8.64 15.14 -2.55
N MET A 79 7.35 15.03 -2.21
CA MET A 79 6.40 16.13 -2.35
C MET A 79 6.74 17.32 -1.45
N MET A 80 7.23 17.09 -0.25
CA MET A 80 7.68 18.17 0.65
C MET A 80 9.00 18.82 0.17
N GLN A 81 9.80 18.08 -0.58
CA GLN A 81 11.04 18.57 -1.18
C GLN A 81 10.83 19.25 -2.53
N ASP A 82 9.67 19.06 -3.16
CA ASP A 82 9.31 19.64 -4.44
C ASP A 82 9.47 21.17 -4.48
N GLU A 83 10.17 21.66 -5.50
CA GLU A 83 10.52 23.07 -5.62
C GLU A 83 9.30 23.93 -5.95
N ASP A 84 8.36 23.42 -6.77
CA ASP A 84 7.15 24.15 -7.13
C ASP A 84 6.23 24.32 -5.93
N PHE A 85 6.06 23.26 -5.13
CA PHE A 85 5.29 23.33 -3.88
C PHE A 85 5.95 24.30 -2.89
N THR A 86 7.28 24.21 -2.74
CA THR A 86 8.06 25.09 -1.85
C THR A 86 7.94 26.55 -2.26
N GLU A 87 8.09 26.86 -3.54
CA GLU A 87 8.03 28.23 -4.03
C GLU A 87 6.60 28.78 -3.97
N ALA A 88 5.57 27.96 -4.20
CA ALA A 88 4.18 28.38 -4.02
C ALA A 88 3.91 28.88 -2.58
N MET A 89 4.40 28.16 -1.56
CA MET A 89 4.27 28.56 -0.17
C MET A 89 5.05 29.86 0.11
N ARG A 90 6.31 29.95 -0.34
CA ARG A 90 7.15 31.14 -0.16
C ARG A 90 6.57 32.37 -0.86
N GLN A 91 6.02 32.19 -2.05
CA GLN A 91 5.43 33.27 -2.82
C GLN A 91 4.22 33.85 -2.10
N ALA A 92 3.33 33.01 -1.56
CA ALA A 92 2.18 33.46 -0.77
C ALA A 92 2.63 34.33 0.43
N VAL A 93 3.67 33.90 1.16
CA VAL A 93 4.26 34.71 2.27
C VAL A 93 4.82 36.04 1.76
N ARG A 94 5.55 36.06 0.64
CA ARG A 94 6.19 37.26 0.09
C ARG A 94 5.21 38.29 -0.47
N THR A 95 4.25 37.85 -1.29
CA THR A 95 3.37 38.75 -2.05
C THR A 95 2.12 39.13 -1.27
N GLU A 96 1.48 38.16 -0.62
CA GLU A 96 0.25 38.39 0.14
C GLU A 96 0.53 38.85 1.58
N LYS A 97 1.78 38.73 2.05
CA LYS A 97 2.19 39.08 3.42
C LYS A 97 1.32 38.39 4.47
N VAL A 98 1.16 37.08 4.31
CA VAL A 98 0.37 36.21 5.19
C VAL A 98 1.27 35.30 6.02
N CYS A 99 0.73 34.78 7.12
CA CYS A 99 1.45 33.81 7.95
C CYS A 99 1.74 32.48 7.21
N ALA A 100 2.81 31.81 7.62
CA ALA A 100 3.30 30.56 7.04
C ALA A 100 2.24 29.46 7.08
N GLU A 101 1.46 29.37 8.16
CA GLU A 101 0.42 28.35 8.28
C GLU A 101 -0.65 28.51 7.18
N TYR A 102 -1.06 29.74 6.90
CA TYR A 102 -2.06 30.03 5.86
C TYR A 102 -1.47 29.79 4.46
N ALA A 103 -0.21 30.19 4.25
CA ALA A 103 0.50 29.94 2.99
C ALA A 103 0.61 28.44 2.66
N VAL A 104 0.94 27.61 3.64
CA VAL A 104 0.97 26.15 3.50
C VAL A 104 -0.42 25.61 3.19
N TRP A 105 -1.44 26.08 3.92
CA TRP A 105 -2.82 25.63 3.73
C TRP A 105 -3.34 25.93 2.32
N GLU A 106 -3.14 27.15 1.81
CA GLU A 106 -3.58 27.56 0.47
C GLU A 106 -2.82 26.82 -0.64
N ALA A 107 -1.49 26.67 -0.48
CA ALA A 107 -0.68 25.90 -1.42
C ALA A 107 -1.13 24.43 -1.46
N GLY A 108 -1.33 23.81 -0.29
CA GLY A 108 -1.82 22.44 -0.16
C GLY A 108 -3.17 22.24 -0.85
N ARG A 109 -4.12 23.16 -0.64
CA ARG A 109 -5.43 23.14 -1.31
C ARG A 109 -5.29 23.23 -2.82
N THR A 110 -4.51 24.19 -3.30
CA THR A 110 -4.29 24.42 -4.74
C THR A 110 -3.67 23.20 -5.43
N PHE A 111 -2.63 22.61 -4.83
CA PHE A 111 -2.00 21.41 -5.38
C PHE A 111 -2.91 20.19 -5.30
N SER A 112 -3.64 20.00 -4.20
CA SER A 112 -4.63 18.92 -4.07
C SER A 112 -5.71 19.00 -5.16
N GLU A 113 -6.26 20.19 -5.42
CA GLU A 113 -7.24 20.41 -6.49
C GLU A 113 -6.66 20.14 -7.88
N ARG A 114 -5.39 20.47 -8.12
CA ARG A 114 -4.69 20.16 -9.38
C ARG A 114 -4.56 18.65 -9.57
N PHE A 115 -4.10 17.91 -8.57
CA PHE A 115 -3.98 16.45 -8.62
C PHE A 115 -5.34 15.77 -8.82
N ALA A 116 -6.39 16.25 -8.16
CA ALA A 116 -7.74 15.69 -8.27
C ALA A 116 -8.34 15.84 -9.69
N LYS A 117 -7.90 16.84 -10.46
CA LYS A 117 -8.36 17.11 -11.83
C LYS A 117 -7.54 16.39 -12.90
N MET A 118 -6.49 15.66 -12.55
CA MET A 118 -5.70 14.90 -13.52
C MET A 118 -6.45 13.64 -13.97
N ASP A 119 -6.30 13.25 -15.24
CA ASP A 119 -7.00 12.07 -15.80
C ASP A 119 -6.46 10.74 -15.23
N ASN A 120 -5.21 10.72 -14.79
CA ASN A 120 -4.55 9.54 -14.27
C ASN A 120 -5.06 9.21 -12.85
N GLU A 121 -5.65 8.02 -12.67
CA GLU A 121 -6.15 7.53 -11.37
C GLU A 121 -5.07 7.49 -10.27
N TYR A 122 -3.83 7.14 -10.64
CA TYR A 122 -2.69 7.17 -9.72
C TYR A 122 -2.41 8.60 -9.23
N MET A 123 -2.48 9.60 -10.13
CA MET A 123 -2.26 11.01 -9.76
C MET A 123 -3.44 11.58 -8.97
N ARG A 124 -4.68 11.20 -9.27
CA ARG A 124 -5.84 11.56 -8.44
C ARG A 124 -5.73 11.03 -7.02
N GLY A 125 -5.16 9.84 -6.86
CA GLY A 125 -4.86 9.26 -5.54
C GLY A 125 -3.92 10.12 -4.69
N ARG A 126 -3.07 10.95 -5.31
CA ARG A 126 -2.10 11.83 -4.62
C ARG A 126 -2.70 13.12 -4.08
N ALA A 127 -3.92 13.48 -4.48
CA ALA A 127 -4.57 14.70 -4.00
C ALA A 127 -4.69 14.70 -2.46
N GLN A 128 -4.94 13.54 -1.85
CA GLN A 128 -5.05 13.41 -0.40
C GLN A 128 -3.69 13.44 0.31
N ASP A 129 -2.63 12.95 -0.35
CA ASP A 129 -1.26 12.96 0.18
C ASP A 129 -0.77 14.39 0.37
N VAL A 130 -1.06 15.29 -0.58
CA VAL A 130 -0.74 16.73 -0.48
C VAL A 130 -1.43 17.37 0.74
N VAL A 131 -2.68 16.99 1.02
CA VAL A 131 -3.40 17.48 2.19
C VAL A 131 -2.76 16.97 3.49
N ASP A 132 -2.36 15.69 3.54
CA ASP A 132 -1.71 15.10 4.72
C ASP A 132 -0.39 15.80 5.04
N ILE A 133 0.49 15.95 4.04
CA ILE A 133 1.80 16.61 4.26
C ILE A 133 1.65 18.09 4.63
N SER A 134 0.64 18.78 4.07
CA SER A 134 0.36 20.18 4.40
C SER A 134 -0.11 20.32 5.84
N ARG A 135 -1.03 19.46 6.30
CA ARG A 135 -1.49 19.43 7.70
C ARG A 135 -0.35 19.13 8.66
N ARG A 136 0.56 18.21 8.29
CA ARG A 136 1.75 17.93 9.10
C ARG A 136 2.66 19.15 9.24
N LEU A 137 2.95 19.85 8.14
CA LEU A 137 3.76 21.07 8.15
C LEU A 137 3.10 22.17 8.99
N ILE A 138 1.78 22.36 8.88
CA ILE A 138 1.03 23.31 9.70
C ILE A 138 1.14 22.96 11.20
N ARG A 139 1.06 21.68 11.57
CA ARG A 139 1.25 21.25 12.97
C ARG A 139 2.63 21.60 13.52
N VAL A 140 3.68 21.37 12.73
CA VAL A 140 5.06 21.76 13.08
C VAL A 140 5.17 23.28 13.26
N LEU A 141 4.58 24.06 12.37
CA LEU A 141 4.55 25.53 12.46
C LEU A 141 3.84 26.04 13.72
N GLN A 142 2.72 25.39 14.09
CA GLN A 142 1.96 25.71 15.30
C GLN A 142 2.63 25.23 16.59
N ARG A 143 3.76 24.49 16.50
CA ARG A 143 4.41 23.81 17.64
C ARG A 143 3.44 22.98 18.46
N LYS A 144 2.38 22.46 17.84
CA LYS A 144 1.52 21.47 18.47
C LYS A 144 2.32 20.17 18.45
N GLU A 145 2.70 19.68 19.63
CA GLU A 145 3.24 18.33 19.75
C GLU A 145 2.27 17.35 19.09
N GLU A 146 2.80 16.28 18.47
CA GLU A 146 1.99 15.10 18.17
C GLU A 146 1.51 14.52 19.49
N LYS A 147 0.43 15.08 20.05
CA LYS A 147 -0.38 14.37 21.01
C LYS A 147 -1.02 13.22 20.25
N SER A 148 -0.29 12.10 20.18
CA SER A 148 -0.95 10.81 20.09
C SER A 148 -1.75 10.67 21.39
N ASP A 149 -2.98 11.18 21.37
CA ASP A 149 -3.90 11.11 22.52
C ASP A 149 -4.30 9.66 22.87
N PHE A 150 -3.72 8.69 22.15
CA PHE A 150 -3.78 7.26 22.41
C PHE A 150 -2.72 6.76 23.41
N SER A 151 -1.99 7.64 24.10
CA SER A 151 -1.20 7.26 25.29
C SER A 151 -2.06 6.88 26.51
N SER A 152 -3.40 6.90 26.38
CA SER A 152 -4.29 6.41 27.42
C SER A 152 -4.04 4.93 27.72
N ALA A 153 -3.96 4.55 29.00
CA ALA A 153 -3.59 3.21 29.47
C ALA A 153 -4.56 2.07 29.06
N GLU A 154 -5.67 2.35 28.39
CA GLU A 154 -6.66 1.36 27.98
C GLU A 154 -6.85 1.33 26.45
N PRO A 155 -6.86 0.15 25.81
CA PRO A 155 -7.10 0.01 24.38
C PRO A 155 -8.51 0.50 23.96
N ARG A 156 -8.61 1.27 22.87
CA ARG A 156 -9.86 1.89 22.39
C ARG A 156 -10.14 1.60 20.92
N ILE A 157 -11.41 1.76 20.53
CA ILE A 157 -11.85 1.81 19.13
C ILE A 157 -11.72 3.26 18.66
N VAL A 158 -10.97 3.50 17.60
CA VAL A 158 -10.63 4.85 17.11
C VAL A 158 -11.62 5.28 16.03
N ALA A 159 -12.29 6.41 16.24
CA ALA A 159 -13.10 7.08 15.23
C ALA A 159 -12.38 8.29 14.64
N ALA A 160 -12.41 8.42 13.31
CA ALA A 160 -11.88 9.58 12.61
C ALA A 160 -12.70 9.88 11.35
N ASP A 161 -12.68 11.12 10.84
CA ASP A 161 -13.32 11.40 9.54
C ASP A 161 -12.59 10.69 8.39
N ASN A 162 -11.26 10.68 8.46
CA ASN A 162 -10.37 9.91 7.60
C ASN A 162 -9.13 9.53 8.42
N LEU A 163 -8.43 8.47 8.02
CA LEU A 163 -7.13 8.10 8.59
C LEU A 163 -6.06 8.32 7.53
N THR A 164 -5.01 9.04 7.89
CA THR A 164 -3.85 9.14 6.99
C THR A 164 -2.92 7.95 7.18
N PRO A 165 -2.09 7.62 6.17
CA PRO A 165 -1.08 6.58 6.30
C PRO A 165 -0.15 6.81 7.49
N SER A 166 0.27 8.06 7.68
CA SER A 166 1.12 8.49 8.79
C SER A 166 0.51 8.15 10.14
N GLU A 167 -0.75 8.52 10.32
CA GLU A 167 -1.51 8.27 11.54
C GLU A 167 -1.64 6.77 11.83
N THR A 168 -1.94 5.98 10.80
CA THR A 168 -2.12 4.52 10.94
C THR A 168 -0.83 3.80 11.39
N VAL A 169 0.35 4.28 10.96
CA VAL A 169 1.65 3.65 11.27
C VAL A 169 2.22 4.08 12.61
N GLN A 170 2.02 5.35 12.98
CA GLN A 170 2.50 5.91 14.23
C GLN A 170 1.69 5.42 15.45
N MET A 171 0.48 4.90 15.23
CA MET A 171 -0.33 4.34 16.31
C MET A 171 0.30 3.11 16.96
N ASP A 172 0.19 3.05 18.29
CA ASP A 172 0.51 1.85 19.04
C ASP A 172 -0.57 0.79 18.83
N LYS A 173 -0.18 -0.35 18.24
CA LYS A 173 -1.06 -1.51 18.06
C LYS A 173 -1.67 -2.00 19.38
N SER A 174 -0.99 -1.79 20.50
CA SER A 174 -1.47 -2.22 21.81
C SER A 174 -2.64 -1.35 22.31
N ALA A 175 -2.72 -0.09 21.87
CA ALA A 175 -3.72 0.88 22.29
C ALA A 175 -4.94 0.94 21.36
N VAL A 176 -4.89 0.34 20.17
CA VAL A 176 -5.98 0.41 19.17
C VAL A 176 -6.62 -0.96 18.96
N LEU A 177 -7.91 -1.05 19.28
CA LEU A 177 -8.71 -2.26 19.09
C LEU A 177 -9.32 -2.37 17.69
N ALA A 178 -9.75 -1.25 17.10
CA ALA A 178 -10.29 -1.17 15.74
C ALA A 178 -10.37 0.28 15.23
N PHE A 179 -10.57 0.42 13.93
CA PHE A 179 -10.81 1.70 13.26
C PHE A 179 -12.24 1.81 12.72
N VAL A 180 -12.85 2.99 12.89
CA VAL A 180 -14.10 3.38 12.23
C VAL A 180 -13.94 4.75 11.58
N THR A 181 -14.21 4.86 10.27
CA THR A 181 -14.03 6.14 9.55
C THR A 181 -15.25 6.61 8.79
N ARG A 182 -15.42 7.94 8.66
CA ARG A 182 -16.49 8.53 7.84
C ARG A 182 -16.28 8.26 6.37
N GLN A 183 -15.07 8.51 5.90
CA GLN A 183 -14.65 8.37 4.52
C GLN A 183 -13.74 7.15 4.35
N GLY A 184 -13.54 6.72 3.11
CA GLY A 184 -12.61 5.65 2.76
C GLY A 184 -13.24 4.52 1.96
N SER A 185 -12.39 3.76 1.27
CA SER A 185 -12.74 2.58 0.48
C SER A 185 -11.90 1.38 0.94
N ARG A 186 -12.28 0.16 0.52
CA ARG A 186 -11.47 -1.05 0.80
C ARG A 186 -10.05 -0.99 0.23
N THR A 187 -9.84 -0.15 -0.79
CA THR A 187 -8.58 -0.01 -1.52
C THR A 187 -7.75 1.19 -1.06
N ALA A 188 -8.27 2.03 -0.16
CA ALA A 188 -7.53 3.18 0.35
C ALA A 188 -6.33 2.72 1.19
N HIS A 189 -5.25 3.53 1.20
CA HIS A 189 -4.01 3.19 1.90
C HIS A 189 -4.22 2.89 3.39
N ALA A 190 -5.07 3.64 4.09
CA ALA A 190 -5.38 3.35 5.50
C ALA A 190 -6.07 1.99 5.69
N ALA A 191 -6.95 1.56 4.77
CA ALA A 191 -7.59 0.25 4.82
C ALA A 191 -6.59 -0.89 4.57
N ILE A 192 -5.67 -0.71 3.62
CA ILE A 192 -4.58 -1.66 3.35
C ILE A 192 -3.69 -1.78 4.59
N LEU A 193 -3.28 -0.65 5.17
CA LEU A 193 -2.43 -0.62 6.36
C LEU A 193 -3.10 -1.29 7.56
N ALA A 194 -4.38 -1.00 7.83
CA ALA A 194 -5.13 -1.68 8.90
C ALA A 194 -5.12 -3.21 8.73
N ARG A 195 -5.24 -3.70 7.49
CA ARG A 195 -5.18 -5.13 7.16
C ARG A 195 -3.79 -5.72 7.40
N THR A 196 -2.75 -5.03 6.94
CA THR A 196 -1.36 -5.44 7.16
C THR A 196 -1.00 -5.47 8.65
N LEU A 197 -1.54 -4.52 9.43
CA LEU A 197 -1.36 -4.46 10.88
C LEU A 197 -2.23 -5.48 11.65
N GLY A 198 -3.24 -6.08 10.99
CA GLY A 198 -4.17 -7.03 11.59
C GLY A 198 -5.19 -6.39 12.54
N ILE A 199 -5.50 -5.11 12.36
CA ILE A 199 -6.45 -4.34 13.17
C ILE A 199 -7.80 -4.32 12.43
N PRO A 200 -8.91 -4.75 13.05
CA PRO A 200 -10.24 -4.68 12.44
C PRO A 200 -10.61 -3.25 12.03
N ALA A 201 -11.20 -3.07 10.85
CA ALA A 201 -11.53 -1.73 10.36
C ALA A 201 -12.83 -1.70 9.54
N VAL A 202 -13.66 -0.69 9.80
CA VAL A 202 -14.85 -0.35 9.03
C VAL A 202 -14.74 1.08 8.53
N VAL A 203 -14.77 1.26 7.22
CA VAL A 203 -14.62 2.58 6.58
C VAL A 203 -15.91 3.01 5.89
N GLY A 204 -16.05 4.29 5.57
CA GLY A 204 -17.17 4.76 4.76
C GLY A 204 -18.52 4.78 5.50
N LEU A 205 -18.53 5.06 6.81
CA LEU A 205 -19.76 5.16 7.61
C LEU A 205 -20.61 6.40 7.27
N GLY A 206 -20.05 7.39 6.57
CA GLY A 206 -20.75 8.62 6.22
C GLY A 206 -21.35 9.32 7.44
N ALA A 207 -22.58 9.81 7.31
CA ALA A 207 -23.32 10.44 8.41
C ALA A 207 -23.60 9.51 9.61
N GLY A 208 -23.38 8.20 9.46
CA GLY A 208 -23.45 7.25 10.57
C GLY A 208 -22.45 7.57 11.68
N LEU A 209 -21.29 8.14 11.34
CA LEU A 209 -20.25 8.50 12.30
C LEU A 209 -20.70 9.61 13.26
N ASP A 210 -21.59 10.52 12.83
CA ASP A 210 -22.13 11.62 13.67
C ASP A 210 -22.95 11.12 14.86
N ALA A 211 -23.43 9.88 14.80
CA ALA A 211 -24.19 9.27 15.87
C ALA A 211 -23.29 8.70 17.00
N LEU A 212 -21.98 8.65 16.78
CA LEU A 212 -21.02 8.15 17.74
C LEU A 212 -20.64 9.22 18.76
N ARG A 213 -20.46 8.82 20.01
CA ARG A 213 -20.09 9.71 21.12
C ARG A 213 -18.83 9.17 21.79
N GLU A 214 -17.97 10.08 22.24
CA GLU A 214 -16.75 9.75 23.00
C GLU A 214 -17.08 8.78 24.14
N GLY A 215 -16.29 7.72 24.30
CA GLY A 215 -16.44 6.72 25.36
C GLY A 215 -17.60 5.74 25.20
N ALA A 216 -18.41 5.82 24.13
CA ALA A 216 -19.51 4.89 23.90
C ALA A 216 -19.02 3.44 23.70
N ALA A 217 -19.79 2.46 24.17
CA ALA A 217 -19.44 1.05 24.00
C ALA A 217 -19.75 0.61 22.57
N LEU A 218 -18.76 0.09 21.86
CA LEU A 218 -18.87 -0.32 20.47
C LEU A 218 -18.49 -1.79 20.28
N ILE A 219 -19.16 -2.43 19.32
CA ILE A 219 -18.67 -3.63 18.66
C ILE A 219 -18.42 -3.27 17.20
N VAL A 220 -17.23 -3.56 16.70
CA VAL A 220 -16.84 -3.38 15.31
C VAL A 220 -16.56 -4.74 14.69
N ASP A 221 -17.30 -5.07 13.64
CA ASP A 221 -17.14 -6.28 12.84
C ASP A 221 -16.58 -5.87 11.48
N GLY A 222 -15.25 -5.92 11.37
CA GLY A 222 -14.53 -5.50 10.18
C GLY A 222 -14.71 -6.42 8.97
N SER A 223 -15.24 -7.63 9.19
CA SER A 223 -15.57 -8.59 8.13
C SER A 223 -16.88 -8.24 7.44
N THR A 224 -17.90 -7.86 8.21
CA THR A 224 -19.24 -7.50 7.68
C THR A 224 -19.45 -6.00 7.47
N GLY A 225 -18.57 -5.15 8.00
CA GLY A 225 -18.73 -3.70 7.94
C GLY A 225 -19.72 -3.14 8.97
N ARG A 226 -20.08 -3.91 10.00
CA ARG A 226 -21.10 -3.54 11.00
C ARG A 226 -20.46 -2.87 12.20
N VAL A 227 -21.07 -1.80 12.69
CA VAL A 227 -20.71 -1.12 13.93
C VAL A 227 -21.95 -1.02 14.83
N LEU A 228 -21.90 -1.65 16.01
CA LEU A 228 -23.00 -1.66 16.97
C LEU A 228 -22.70 -0.71 18.11
N VAL A 229 -23.59 0.26 18.33
CA VAL A 229 -23.46 1.33 19.32
C VAL A 229 -24.30 1.03 20.54
N ASN A 230 -23.66 1.07 21.71
CA ASN A 230 -24.23 0.71 23.01
C ASN A 230 -25.02 -0.61 22.92
N PRO A 231 -24.36 -1.73 22.56
CA PRO A 231 -24.98 -3.04 22.47
C PRO A 231 -25.43 -3.52 23.86
N ASP A 232 -26.50 -4.31 23.90
CA ASP A 232 -26.95 -4.92 25.15
C ASP A 232 -26.05 -6.10 25.57
N GLY A 233 -26.17 -6.54 26.82
CA GLY A 233 -25.32 -7.61 27.35
C GLY A 233 -25.43 -8.92 26.56
N LYS A 234 -26.62 -9.21 26.01
CA LYS A 234 -26.85 -10.39 25.16
C LYS A 234 -26.04 -10.31 23.87
N THR A 235 -26.08 -9.18 23.18
CA THR A 235 -25.31 -8.94 21.95
C THR A 235 -23.81 -8.99 22.22
N VAL A 236 -23.33 -8.38 23.31
CA VAL A 236 -21.91 -8.44 23.70
C VAL A 236 -21.47 -9.88 23.91
N ALA A 237 -22.28 -10.71 24.57
CA ALA A 237 -21.96 -12.13 24.78
C ALA A 237 -21.85 -12.89 23.46
N VAL A 238 -22.77 -12.67 22.51
CA VAL A 238 -22.73 -13.28 21.18
C VAL A 238 -21.45 -12.90 20.42
N TYR A 239 -21.07 -11.63 20.42
CA TYR A 239 -19.86 -11.19 19.71
C TYR A 239 -18.56 -11.60 20.40
N ARG A 240 -18.54 -11.70 21.73
CA ARG A 240 -17.41 -12.31 22.46
C ARG A 240 -17.23 -13.78 22.08
N GLU A 241 -18.32 -14.51 21.92
CA GLU A 241 -18.25 -15.90 21.49
C GLU A 241 -17.72 -16.00 20.05
N LYS A 242 -18.22 -15.17 19.13
CA LYS A 242 -17.66 -15.09 17.77
C LYS A 242 -16.17 -14.75 17.74
N GLN A 243 -15.73 -13.77 18.56
CA GLN A 243 -14.31 -13.41 18.67
C GLN A 243 -13.46 -14.58 19.20
N ARG A 244 -14.00 -15.36 20.14
CA ARG A 244 -13.37 -16.58 20.66
C ARG A 244 -13.27 -17.66 19.58
N GLU A 245 -14.35 -17.92 18.86
CA GLU A 245 -14.40 -18.88 17.76
C GLU A 245 -13.41 -18.52 16.66
N GLU A 246 -13.32 -17.24 16.28
CA GLU A 246 -12.38 -16.74 15.28
C GLU A 246 -10.93 -16.94 15.73
N ARG A 247 -10.62 -16.62 17.00
CA ARG A 247 -9.28 -16.84 17.56
C ARG A 247 -8.91 -18.33 17.61
N GLU A 248 -9.83 -19.20 18.01
CA GLU A 248 -9.62 -20.64 18.02
C GLU A 248 -9.49 -21.22 16.61
N HIS A 249 -10.27 -20.71 15.65
CA HIS A 249 -10.16 -21.08 14.25
C HIS A 249 -8.78 -20.69 13.69
N ARG A 250 -8.32 -19.46 13.94
CA ARG A 250 -6.99 -19.00 13.53
C ARG A 250 -5.87 -19.84 14.14
N LYS A 251 -5.97 -20.23 15.41
CA LYS A 251 -5.04 -21.19 16.04
C LYS A 251 -5.04 -22.55 15.36
N LYS A 252 -6.22 -23.06 14.97
CA LYS A 252 -6.33 -24.32 14.21
C LYS A 252 -5.67 -24.20 12.84
N LEU A 253 -5.85 -23.09 12.13
CA LEU A 253 -5.20 -22.83 10.84
C LEU A 253 -3.67 -22.78 10.96
N LEU A 254 -3.14 -22.13 12.00
CA LEU A 254 -1.69 -22.09 12.25
C LEU A 254 -1.08 -23.48 12.48
N LYS A 255 -1.85 -24.45 13.02
CA LYS A 255 -1.39 -25.85 13.12
C LYS A 255 -1.28 -26.54 11.75
N LEU A 256 -1.96 -26.03 10.73
CA LEU A 256 -1.94 -26.57 9.37
C LEU A 256 -0.81 -25.99 8.51
N LEU A 257 -0.06 -25.01 9.01
CA LEU A 257 0.96 -24.27 8.24
C LEU A 257 1.98 -25.18 7.53
N HIS A 258 2.34 -26.30 8.15
CA HIS A 258 3.28 -27.27 7.60
C HIS A 258 2.63 -28.63 7.30
N ALA A 259 1.31 -28.72 7.45
CA ALA A 259 0.59 -29.94 7.12
C ALA A 259 0.48 -30.08 5.59
N PRO A 260 0.61 -31.30 5.04
CA PRO A 260 0.42 -31.51 3.62
C PRO A 260 -1.05 -31.26 3.24
N ALA A 261 -1.28 -30.48 2.19
CA ALA A 261 -2.58 -30.25 1.59
C ALA A 261 -3.05 -31.51 0.82
N VAL A 262 -3.76 -32.39 1.53
CA VAL A 262 -4.33 -33.64 1.00
C VAL A 262 -5.84 -33.58 1.13
N SER A 263 -6.56 -33.90 0.04
CA SER A 263 -8.02 -33.97 0.07
C SER A 263 -8.50 -35.13 0.95
N ARG A 264 -9.78 -35.14 1.34
CA ARG A 264 -10.38 -36.26 2.08
C ARG A 264 -10.27 -37.61 1.34
N ALA A 265 -10.13 -37.58 0.01
CA ALA A 265 -9.94 -38.75 -0.83
C ALA A 265 -8.46 -39.14 -1.01
N GLY A 266 -7.53 -38.49 -0.32
CA GLY A 266 -6.10 -38.81 -0.39
C GLY A 266 -5.34 -38.13 -1.55
N VAL A 267 -5.97 -37.23 -2.30
CA VAL A 267 -5.31 -36.55 -3.43
C VAL A 267 -4.45 -35.40 -2.91
N ARG A 268 -3.13 -35.48 -3.14
CA ARG A 268 -2.20 -34.40 -2.81
C ARG A 268 -2.34 -33.26 -3.82
N ILE A 269 -2.53 -32.05 -3.30
CA ILE A 269 -2.49 -30.81 -4.08
C ILE A 269 -1.34 -29.98 -3.55
N ARG A 270 -0.64 -29.23 -4.41
CA ARG A 270 0.42 -28.31 -3.97
C ARG A 270 -0.16 -26.91 -3.80
N VAL A 271 0.10 -26.29 -2.66
CA VAL A 271 -0.32 -24.91 -2.39
C VAL A 271 0.87 -23.99 -2.56
N TYR A 272 0.83 -23.16 -3.60
CA TYR A 272 1.88 -22.20 -3.90
C TYR A 272 1.40 -20.76 -3.71
N ALA A 273 2.32 -19.87 -3.38
CA ALA A 273 2.05 -18.44 -3.29
C ALA A 273 2.21 -17.76 -4.66
N ASN A 274 1.47 -16.67 -4.85
CA ASN A 274 1.69 -15.74 -5.96
C ASN A 274 2.41 -14.51 -5.41
N ILE A 275 3.47 -14.08 -6.06
CA ILE A 275 4.28 -12.92 -5.64
C ILE A 275 4.45 -11.93 -6.79
N ALA A 276 4.66 -10.67 -6.44
CA ALA A 276 4.93 -9.59 -7.38
C ALA A 276 6.28 -8.91 -7.15
N HIS A 277 6.87 -9.05 -5.95
CA HIS A 277 8.18 -8.53 -5.61
C HIS A 277 9.04 -9.59 -4.91
N PRO A 278 10.39 -9.57 -5.02
CA PRO A 278 11.26 -10.48 -4.29
C PRO A 278 11.06 -10.49 -2.76
N ASN A 279 10.59 -9.39 -2.18
CA ASN A 279 10.34 -9.28 -0.75
C ASN A 279 9.10 -10.07 -0.28
N ASP A 280 8.17 -10.40 -1.18
CA ASP A 280 6.97 -11.15 -0.84
C ASP A 280 7.27 -12.61 -0.45
N VAL A 281 8.50 -13.09 -0.73
CA VAL A 281 8.94 -14.47 -0.45
C VAL A 281 8.92 -14.79 1.05
N GLU A 282 9.24 -13.82 1.90
CA GLU A 282 9.22 -14.02 3.36
C GLU A 282 7.81 -14.32 3.84
N SER A 283 6.85 -13.48 3.45
CA SER A 283 5.42 -13.71 3.75
C SER A 283 4.93 -15.05 3.19
N ALA A 284 5.36 -15.44 1.98
CA ALA A 284 5.00 -16.74 1.41
C ALA A 284 5.51 -17.91 2.27
N LEU A 285 6.77 -17.85 2.74
CA LEU A 285 7.36 -18.87 3.61
C LEU A 285 6.71 -18.90 4.99
N GLU A 286 6.45 -17.73 5.59
CA GLU A 286 5.74 -17.59 6.86
C GLU A 286 4.33 -18.17 6.82
N ASN A 287 3.68 -18.15 5.65
CA ASN A 287 2.36 -18.75 5.42
C ASN A 287 2.42 -20.21 4.94
N GLY A 288 3.58 -20.86 4.97
CA GLY A 288 3.73 -22.28 4.68
C GLY A 288 3.71 -22.65 3.20
N ALA A 289 3.95 -21.70 2.29
CA ALA A 289 3.91 -21.97 0.85
C ALA A 289 4.88 -23.09 0.44
N GLU A 290 4.41 -24.01 -0.41
CA GLU A 290 5.18 -25.14 -0.90
C GLU A 290 6.10 -24.76 -2.08
N GLY A 291 5.92 -23.55 -2.60
CA GLY A 291 6.56 -23.02 -3.81
C GLY A 291 5.94 -21.67 -4.19
N ILE A 292 6.50 -21.04 -5.21
CA ILE A 292 5.91 -19.88 -5.87
C ILE A 292 5.26 -20.35 -7.16
N GLY A 293 3.94 -20.18 -7.26
CA GLY A 293 3.11 -20.62 -8.37
C GLY A 293 3.05 -19.60 -9.50
N LEU A 294 3.30 -18.34 -9.16
CA LEU A 294 3.37 -17.23 -10.09
C LEU A 294 4.24 -16.14 -9.48
N PHE A 295 5.40 -15.91 -10.08
CA PHE A 295 6.17 -14.68 -9.88
C PHE A 295 5.93 -13.76 -11.07
N ARG A 296 5.21 -12.67 -10.83
CA ARG A 296 4.97 -11.59 -11.79
C ARG A 296 6.25 -10.77 -11.96
N SER A 297 6.78 -10.69 -13.17
CA SER A 297 8.04 -10.00 -13.48
C SER A 297 7.86 -8.51 -13.82
N GLU A 298 6.62 -8.02 -13.88
CA GLU A 298 6.29 -6.66 -14.31
C GLU A 298 6.88 -5.57 -13.40
N PHE A 299 7.16 -5.87 -12.13
CA PHE A 299 7.80 -4.92 -11.21
C PHE A 299 9.19 -4.47 -11.69
N LEU A 300 9.88 -5.29 -12.50
CA LEU A 300 11.19 -4.94 -13.06
C LEU A 300 11.11 -3.81 -14.09
N TYR A 301 9.93 -3.60 -14.68
CA TYR A 301 9.71 -2.70 -15.80
C TYR A 301 8.89 -1.47 -15.41
N MET A 302 7.97 -1.60 -14.45
CA MET A 302 7.08 -0.53 -14.03
C MET A 302 7.78 0.49 -13.12
N GLY A 303 7.43 1.77 -13.24
CA GLY A 303 7.94 2.84 -12.36
C GLY A 303 9.41 3.23 -12.62
N ARG A 304 9.90 3.01 -13.84
CA ARG A 304 11.27 3.35 -14.27
C ARG A 304 11.22 4.09 -15.61
N ASP A 305 12.32 4.75 -15.97
CA ASP A 305 12.45 5.49 -17.24
C ASP A 305 13.20 4.71 -18.33
N SER A 306 13.70 3.52 -18.00
CA SER A 306 14.49 2.69 -18.90
C SER A 306 14.27 1.20 -18.68
N LEU A 307 14.67 0.40 -19.68
CA LEU A 307 14.58 -1.06 -19.65
C LEU A 307 15.49 -1.64 -18.56
N PRO A 308 15.01 -2.60 -17.75
CA PRO A 308 15.85 -3.28 -16.78
C PRO A 308 16.92 -4.11 -17.49
N THR A 309 18.15 -3.94 -17.03
CA THR A 309 19.30 -4.69 -17.55
C THR A 309 19.17 -6.17 -17.18
N GLU A 310 19.88 -7.04 -17.92
CA GLU A 310 19.95 -8.46 -17.58
C GLU A 310 20.43 -8.70 -16.14
N GLU A 311 21.40 -7.91 -15.67
CA GLU A 311 21.98 -8.08 -14.34
C GLU A 311 20.97 -7.74 -13.24
N GLU A 312 20.22 -6.65 -13.40
CA GLU A 312 19.14 -6.30 -12.46
C GLU A 312 18.08 -7.41 -12.39
N GLN A 313 17.65 -7.92 -13.55
CA GLN A 313 16.69 -9.02 -13.60
C GLN A 313 17.26 -10.30 -12.96
N PHE A 314 18.51 -10.64 -13.25
CA PHE A 314 19.20 -11.80 -12.70
C PHE A 314 19.28 -11.74 -11.17
N GLN A 315 19.69 -10.61 -10.60
CA GLN A 315 19.78 -10.46 -9.15
C GLN A 315 18.42 -10.63 -8.47
N ALA A 316 17.36 -10.06 -9.05
CA ALA A 316 16.01 -10.21 -8.51
C ALA A 316 15.50 -11.66 -8.55
N TYR A 317 15.70 -12.37 -9.66
CA TYR A 317 15.31 -13.79 -9.76
C TYR A 317 16.15 -14.68 -8.83
N LYS A 318 17.47 -14.44 -8.78
CA LYS A 318 18.41 -15.17 -7.91
C LYS A 318 18.02 -15.04 -6.44
N GLN A 319 17.69 -13.83 -5.97
CA GLN A 319 17.27 -13.58 -4.60
C GLN A 319 16.08 -14.47 -4.20
N VAL A 320 15.05 -14.54 -5.06
CA VAL A 320 13.85 -15.36 -4.81
C VAL A 320 14.19 -16.85 -4.78
N LEU A 321 14.98 -17.32 -5.75
CA LEU A 321 15.37 -18.74 -5.83
C LEU A 321 16.20 -19.18 -4.62
N GLN A 322 17.15 -18.36 -4.17
CA GLN A 322 17.97 -18.66 -3.00
C GLN A 322 17.13 -18.75 -1.73
N LYS A 323 16.19 -17.82 -1.53
CA LYS A 323 15.26 -17.85 -0.38
C LYS A 323 14.33 -19.07 -0.41
N MET A 324 13.88 -19.50 -1.59
CA MET A 324 13.00 -20.66 -1.75
C MET A 324 13.73 -22.01 -1.71
N GLY A 325 15.06 -22.01 -1.88
CA GLY A 325 15.89 -23.20 -1.85
C GLY A 325 15.46 -24.23 -2.90
N LYS A 326 15.02 -25.42 -2.44
CA LYS A 326 14.57 -26.51 -3.33
C LYS A 326 13.12 -26.35 -3.82
N LYS A 327 12.34 -25.45 -3.21
CA LYS A 327 10.93 -25.24 -3.59
C LYS A 327 10.85 -24.62 -4.98
N PRO A 328 9.88 -25.03 -5.83
CA PRO A 328 9.76 -24.52 -7.18
C PRO A 328 9.36 -23.04 -7.19
N VAL A 329 9.90 -22.29 -8.15
CA VAL A 329 9.55 -20.90 -8.42
C VAL A 329 9.17 -20.77 -9.89
N ILE A 330 7.89 -20.56 -10.16
CA ILE A 330 7.36 -20.35 -11.50
C ILE A 330 7.41 -18.86 -11.82
N VAL A 331 8.37 -18.45 -12.65
CA VAL A 331 8.49 -17.08 -13.12
C VAL A 331 7.70 -16.91 -14.41
N ARG A 332 6.78 -15.96 -14.41
CA ARG A 332 6.07 -15.57 -15.62
C ARG A 332 6.88 -14.54 -16.36
N THR A 333 7.14 -14.79 -17.64
CA THR A 333 7.81 -13.80 -18.50
C THR A 333 6.93 -12.57 -18.66
N PHE A 334 7.54 -11.51 -19.17
CA PHE A 334 6.96 -10.20 -19.40
C PHE A 334 5.48 -10.21 -19.86
N ASP A 335 4.59 -9.54 -19.08
CA ASP A 335 3.15 -9.35 -19.35
C ASP A 335 2.73 -7.88 -19.19
N ILE A 336 3.10 -7.08 -20.18
CA ILE A 336 2.82 -5.63 -20.30
C ILE A 336 2.07 -5.37 -21.61
N GLY A 337 1.35 -4.24 -21.71
CA GLY A 337 0.71 -3.76 -22.95
C GLY A 337 -0.80 -3.53 -22.86
N ALA A 338 -1.45 -3.89 -21.74
CA ALA A 338 -2.87 -3.60 -21.53
C ALA A 338 -3.08 -2.33 -20.70
N ASP A 339 -3.44 -2.49 -19.43
CA ASP A 339 -3.62 -1.46 -18.42
C ASP A 339 -2.30 -0.94 -17.82
N LYS A 340 -1.19 -1.63 -18.11
CA LYS A 340 0.14 -1.33 -17.55
C LYS A 340 0.92 -0.43 -18.50
N GLU A 341 0.97 0.85 -18.19
CA GLU A 341 1.74 1.84 -18.96
C GLU A 341 3.24 1.73 -18.66
N VAL A 342 4.03 1.58 -19.72
CA VAL A 342 5.50 1.61 -19.68
C VAL A 342 5.97 2.55 -20.79
N PRO A 343 6.02 3.86 -20.54
CA PRO A 343 6.16 4.88 -21.59
C PRO A 343 7.41 4.70 -22.46
N TYR A 344 8.55 4.31 -21.86
CA TYR A 344 9.82 4.12 -22.54
C TYR A 344 9.85 2.92 -23.50
N LEU A 345 8.80 2.07 -23.52
CA LEU A 345 8.66 1.02 -24.53
C LEU A 345 8.07 1.55 -25.84
N HIS A 346 7.54 2.77 -25.86
CA HIS A 346 6.92 3.38 -27.04
C HIS A 346 5.95 2.41 -27.74
N LEU A 347 5.05 1.79 -26.96
CA LEU A 347 4.04 0.88 -27.49
C LEU A 347 2.98 1.69 -28.25
N PRO A 348 2.44 1.17 -29.37
CA PRO A 348 1.38 1.86 -30.10
C PRO A 348 0.12 1.98 -29.23
N LYS A 349 -0.62 3.08 -29.40
CA LYS A 349 -1.95 3.21 -28.79
C LYS A 349 -2.92 2.33 -29.57
N GLU A 350 -3.66 1.49 -28.85
CA GLU A 350 -4.65 0.59 -29.42
C GLU A 350 -6.06 0.93 -28.92
N ALA A 351 -7.08 0.69 -29.74
CA ALA A 351 -8.47 0.86 -29.34
C ALA A 351 -8.87 -0.12 -28.20
N ASN A 352 -8.28 -1.32 -28.18
CA ASN A 352 -8.48 -2.29 -27.11
C ASN A 352 -7.15 -2.97 -26.71
N PRO A 353 -6.39 -2.38 -25.77
CA PRO A 353 -5.12 -2.93 -25.30
C PRO A 353 -5.23 -4.33 -24.67
N ALA A 354 -6.39 -4.67 -24.10
CA ALA A 354 -6.59 -5.99 -23.48
C ALA A 354 -6.57 -7.14 -24.50
N LEU A 355 -7.04 -6.87 -25.72
CA LEU A 355 -7.04 -7.82 -26.85
C LEU A 355 -5.86 -7.64 -27.80
N GLY A 356 -5.04 -6.61 -27.58
CA GLY A 356 -4.04 -6.12 -28.53
C GLY A 356 -2.60 -6.62 -28.32
N TYR A 357 -1.65 -5.76 -28.60
CA TYR A 357 -0.21 -6.03 -28.62
C TYR A 357 0.38 -6.05 -27.20
N ARG A 358 0.32 -7.23 -26.56
CA ARG A 358 0.76 -7.43 -25.16
C ARG A 358 1.53 -8.73 -24.94
N ALA A 359 2.26 -8.78 -23.83
CA ALA A 359 2.83 -10.01 -23.26
C ALA A 359 3.69 -10.78 -24.28
N ILE A 360 3.41 -12.08 -24.51
CA ILE A 360 4.19 -12.91 -25.43
C ILE A 360 4.24 -12.36 -26.86
N ARG A 361 3.24 -11.59 -27.29
CA ARG A 361 3.21 -10.96 -28.62
C ARG A 361 4.32 -9.92 -28.75
N ILE A 362 4.52 -9.11 -27.71
CA ILE A 362 5.64 -8.17 -27.63
C ILE A 362 6.96 -8.94 -27.58
N CYS A 363 7.03 -10.02 -26.79
CA CYS A 363 8.25 -10.82 -26.66
C CYS A 363 8.69 -11.47 -27.99
N LEU A 364 7.75 -11.97 -28.79
CA LEU A 364 8.04 -12.63 -30.06
C LEU A 364 8.35 -11.63 -31.19
N ASP A 365 7.77 -10.43 -31.14
CA ASP A 365 8.05 -9.35 -32.09
C ASP A 365 9.38 -8.64 -31.75
N ARG A 366 9.57 -8.24 -30.48
CA ARG A 366 10.79 -7.57 -29.98
C ARG A 366 11.70 -8.57 -29.26
N LYS A 367 12.32 -9.47 -30.04
CA LYS A 367 13.10 -10.61 -29.50
C LYS A 367 14.24 -10.23 -28.56
N GLU A 368 14.90 -9.08 -28.74
CA GLU A 368 16.00 -8.68 -27.85
C GLU A 368 15.52 -8.45 -26.41
N LEU A 369 14.36 -7.80 -26.23
CA LEU A 369 13.73 -7.64 -24.91
C LEU A 369 13.49 -8.99 -24.24
N PHE A 370 13.00 -9.95 -25.01
CA PHE A 370 12.71 -11.29 -24.53
C PHE A 370 13.98 -12.06 -24.20
N ARG A 371 15.00 -11.99 -25.07
CA ARG A 371 16.31 -12.63 -24.87
C ARG A 371 16.99 -12.13 -23.60
N THR A 372 16.95 -10.83 -23.31
CA THR A 372 17.49 -10.27 -22.05
C THR A 372 16.86 -10.94 -20.83
N GLN A 373 15.52 -11.06 -20.80
CA GLN A 373 14.84 -11.71 -19.68
C GLN A 373 15.14 -13.21 -19.60
N LEU A 374 15.15 -13.92 -20.73
CA LEU A 374 15.45 -15.35 -20.76
C LEU A 374 16.89 -15.64 -20.32
N ARG A 375 17.86 -14.81 -20.70
CA ARG A 375 19.26 -14.90 -20.23
C ARG A 375 19.33 -14.78 -18.71
N ALA A 376 18.68 -13.77 -18.15
CA ALA A 376 18.61 -13.56 -16.71
C ALA A 376 17.99 -14.77 -15.97
N LEU A 377 16.88 -15.31 -16.49
CA LEU A 377 16.20 -16.48 -15.92
C LEU A 377 17.07 -17.75 -15.98
N LEU A 378 17.73 -18.00 -17.12
CA LEU A 378 18.63 -19.15 -17.29
C LEU A 378 19.84 -19.05 -16.36
N ARG A 379 20.47 -17.88 -16.26
CA ARG A 379 21.54 -17.64 -15.28
C ARG A 379 21.06 -17.86 -13.84
N ALA A 380 19.87 -17.35 -13.50
CA ALA A 380 19.30 -17.50 -12.17
C ALA A 380 18.97 -18.95 -11.82
N SER A 381 18.61 -19.79 -12.81
CA SER A 381 18.27 -21.20 -12.61
C SER A 381 19.38 -22.04 -11.97
N ALA A 382 20.64 -21.60 -12.01
CA ALA A 382 21.74 -22.22 -11.29
C ALA A 382 21.62 -22.13 -9.75
N PHE A 383 20.73 -21.26 -9.22
CA PHE A 383 20.59 -20.97 -7.79
C PHE A 383 19.33 -21.54 -7.14
N GLY A 384 18.48 -22.27 -7.88
CA GLY A 384 17.27 -22.89 -7.33
C GLY A 384 16.38 -23.54 -8.38
N ASN A 385 15.21 -24.04 -7.96
CA ASN A 385 14.27 -24.72 -8.85
C ASN A 385 13.39 -23.72 -9.62
N LEU A 386 13.90 -23.22 -10.74
CA LEU A 386 13.21 -22.26 -11.60
C LEU A 386 12.36 -22.95 -12.67
N GLN A 387 11.15 -22.44 -12.88
CA GLN A 387 10.28 -22.79 -14.01
C GLN A 387 9.87 -21.51 -14.75
N ILE A 388 9.81 -21.56 -16.08
CA ILE A 388 9.44 -20.42 -16.92
C ILE A 388 8.02 -20.63 -17.44
N MET A 389 7.16 -19.62 -17.29
CA MET A 389 5.81 -19.61 -17.81
C MET A 389 5.61 -18.45 -18.79
N PHE A 390 5.06 -18.75 -19.97
CA PHE A 390 4.75 -17.75 -20.99
C PHE A 390 3.27 -17.29 -20.87
N PRO A 391 3.01 -15.99 -20.68
CA PRO A 391 1.66 -15.43 -20.60
C PRO A 391 0.97 -15.32 -21.97
N MET A 392 -0.36 -15.31 -22.00
CA MET A 392 -1.18 -14.95 -23.18
C MET A 392 -0.93 -15.80 -24.44
N ILE A 393 -0.50 -17.05 -24.28
CA ILE A 393 -0.41 -18.02 -25.38
C ILE A 393 -1.80 -18.32 -25.91
N VAL A 394 -2.00 -18.16 -27.21
CA VAL A 394 -3.25 -18.48 -27.92
C VAL A 394 -3.09 -19.63 -28.92
N SER A 395 -1.85 -20.00 -29.28
CA SER A 395 -1.61 -21.11 -30.21
C SER A 395 -0.39 -21.97 -29.84
N PRO A 396 -0.35 -23.24 -30.27
CA PRO A 396 0.83 -24.09 -30.11
C PRO A 396 2.08 -23.54 -30.81
N ASP A 397 1.93 -22.77 -31.88
CA ASP A 397 3.07 -22.23 -32.63
C ASP A 397 3.77 -21.11 -31.89
N GLU A 398 3.05 -20.30 -31.10
CA GLU A 398 3.67 -19.32 -30.18
C GLU A 398 4.51 -20.02 -29.11
N VAL A 399 4.06 -21.18 -28.60
CA VAL A 399 4.85 -21.98 -27.65
C VAL A 399 6.13 -22.47 -28.30
N LYS A 400 6.06 -22.99 -29.53
CA LYS A 400 7.24 -23.43 -30.28
C LYS A 400 8.20 -22.27 -30.53
N ALA A 401 7.69 -21.12 -30.95
CA ALA A 401 8.50 -19.93 -31.19
C ALA A 401 9.19 -19.42 -29.91
N ALA A 402 8.46 -19.37 -28.79
CA ALA A 402 9.03 -18.96 -27.51
C ALA A 402 10.12 -19.93 -27.01
N LYS A 403 9.89 -21.24 -27.17
CA LYS A 403 10.90 -22.26 -26.87
C LYS A 403 12.12 -22.19 -27.78
N ALA A 404 11.95 -21.88 -29.07
CA ALA A 404 13.07 -21.70 -29.98
C ALA A 404 13.99 -20.55 -29.51
N VAL A 405 13.41 -19.40 -29.13
CA VAL A 405 14.21 -18.29 -28.57
C VAL A 405 14.90 -18.71 -27.26
N LEU A 406 14.24 -19.48 -26.40
CA LEU A 406 14.85 -20.01 -25.17
C LEU A 406 16.05 -20.93 -25.44
N GLU A 407 15.95 -21.85 -26.39
CA GLU A 407 17.05 -22.76 -26.76
C GLU A 407 18.21 -22.01 -27.44
N ASP A 408 17.92 -21.00 -28.27
CA ASP A 408 18.94 -20.12 -28.85
C ASP A 408 19.75 -19.42 -27.74
N VAL A 409 19.04 -18.85 -26.76
CA VAL A 409 19.66 -18.16 -25.63
C VAL A 409 20.48 -19.12 -24.77
N LYS A 410 19.95 -20.30 -24.48
CA LYS A 410 20.63 -21.32 -23.70
C LYS A 410 21.92 -21.79 -24.38
N SER A 411 21.89 -21.97 -25.70
CA SER A 411 23.07 -22.34 -26.50
C SER A 411 24.13 -21.25 -26.47
N ALA A 412 23.74 -19.97 -26.42
CA ALA A 412 24.66 -18.84 -26.34
C ALA A 412 25.30 -18.63 -24.94
N LEU A 413 24.76 -19.28 -23.90
CA LEU A 413 25.28 -19.24 -22.52
C LEU A 413 26.13 -20.46 -22.15
N SER A 414 26.10 -21.51 -23.00
CA SER A 414 26.91 -22.71 -22.87
C SER A 414 28.26 -22.51 -23.54
#